data_AF-A0A392P8Z7-F1
#
_entry.id   AF-A0A392P8Z7-F1
#
_cell.length_a   1.000
_cell.length_b   1.000
_cell.length_c   1.000
_cell.angle_alpha   90.00
_cell.angle_beta   90.00
_cell.angle_gamma   90.00
#
_symmetry.space_group_name_H-M   'P 1'
#
loop_
_entity.id
_entity.type
_entity.pdbx_description
1 polymer ?
#
loop_
_entity_poly.entity_id
_entity_poly.type
_entity_poly.pdbx_seq_one_letter_code
_entity_poly.pdbx_strand_id
1 'polypeptide(L)'
;EGASLAFKKHLEEEARDLSGEAFSRFMDQLYDKISSHLESSDVAENLGALRAIDELIDVAVGENGSKVSRFSSYMRTVFEAKRDPDILVHASRVLGHLARAGGAMTADEVERQ
;
A
#
# COMPACT_ATOMS: atom_id res chain seq x y z
N GLU A 1 13.56 11.08 -0.73
CA GLU A 1 12.33 11.74 -0.24
C GLU A 1 11.43 12.28 -1.37
N GLY A 2 11.95 12.79 -2.50
CA GLY A 2 11.08 13.36 -3.55
C GLY A 2 10.12 12.39 -4.28
N ALA A 3 10.50 11.12 -4.47
CA ALA A 3 9.68 10.17 -5.26
C ALA A 3 8.41 9.70 -4.53
N SER A 4 8.46 9.54 -3.21
CA SER A 4 7.32 9.05 -2.45
C SER A 4 6.30 10.17 -2.19
N LEU A 5 6.77 11.39 -1.93
CA LEU A 5 5.95 12.61 -1.92
C LEU A 5 5.25 12.83 -3.27
N ALA A 6 5.96 12.64 -4.39
CA ALA A 6 5.37 12.76 -5.72
C ALA A 6 4.28 11.71 -5.97
N PHE A 7 4.50 10.47 -5.52
CA PHE A 7 3.49 9.42 -5.61
C PHE A 7 2.24 9.74 -4.78
N LYS A 8 2.41 10.13 -3.51
CA LYS A 8 1.29 10.53 -2.65
C LYS A 8 0.51 11.71 -3.23
N LYS A 9 1.22 12.73 -3.71
CA LYS A 9 0.60 13.90 -4.33
C LYS A 9 -0.21 13.53 -5.57
N HIS A 10 0.33 12.67 -6.43
CA HIS A 10 -0.40 12.20 -7.62
C HIS A 10 -1.69 11.47 -7.23
N LEU A 11 -1.66 10.61 -6.21
CA LEU A 11 -2.86 9.94 -5.71
C LEU A 11 -3.92 10.92 -5.18
N GLU A 12 -3.49 11.95 -4.46
CA GLU A 12 -4.39 12.99 -3.95
C GLU A 12 -4.98 13.89 -5.05
N GLU A 13 -4.23 14.12 -6.13
CA GLU A 13 -4.70 14.84 -7.32
C GLU A 13 -5.74 14.00 -8.08
N GLU A 14 -5.42 12.75 -8.40
CA GLU A 14 -6.36 11.83 -9.07
C GLU A 14 -7.65 11.65 -8.25
N ALA A 15 -7.56 11.58 -6.92
CA ALA A 15 -8.74 11.45 -6.06
C ALA A 15 -9.63 12.70 -6.03
N ARG A 16 -9.08 13.89 -6.36
CA ARG A 16 -9.85 15.14 -6.47
C ARG A 16 -10.48 15.31 -7.85
N ASP A 17 -9.77 14.86 -8.88
CA ASP A 17 -10.14 15.09 -10.28
C ASP A 17 -11.04 13.99 -10.86
N LEU A 18 -10.97 12.76 -10.32
CA LEU A 18 -11.76 11.62 -10.78
C LEU A 18 -13.10 11.50 -10.04
N SER A 19 -14.12 11.02 -10.75
CA SER A 19 -15.33 10.51 -10.09
C SER A 19 -15.01 9.28 -9.24
N GLY A 20 -15.82 8.98 -8.23
CA GLY A 20 -15.57 7.84 -7.33
C GLY A 20 -15.38 6.49 -8.04
N GLU A 21 -16.10 6.25 -9.13
CA GLU A 21 -15.95 5.03 -9.95
C GLU A 21 -14.62 5.00 -10.73
N ALA A 22 -14.20 6.14 -11.28
CA ALA A 22 -12.94 6.24 -12.01
C ALA A 22 -11.74 6.09 -11.05
N PHE A 23 -11.83 6.70 -9.87
CA PHE A 23 -10.82 6.53 -8.82
C PHE A 23 -10.73 5.08 -8.34
N SER A 24 -11.87 4.39 -8.16
CA SER A 24 -11.89 2.96 -7.81
C SER A 24 -11.15 2.11 -8.84
N ARG A 25 -11.43 2.31 -10.14
CA ARG A 25 -10.74 1.58 -11.22
C ARG A 25 -9.24 1.84 -11.24
N PHE A 26 -8.85 3.09 -11.03
CA PHE A 26 -7.44 3.47 -10.95
C PHE A 26 -6.75 2.75 -9.78
N MET A 27 -7.39 2.73 -8.61
CA MET A 27 -6.86 2.03 -7.43
C MET A 27 -6.76 0.53 -7.68
N ASP A 28 -7.74 -0.11 -8.32
CA ASP A 28 -7.68 -1.54 -8.67
C ASP A 28 -6.47 -1.86 -9.55
N GLN A 29 -6.23 -1.07 -10.61
CA GLN A 29 -5.05 -1.22 -11.46
C GLN A 29 -3.73 -1.03 -10.70
N LEU A 30 -3.69 -0.08 -9.78
CA LEU A 30 -2.53 0.15 -8.93
C LEU A 30 -2.26 -1.05 -8.03
N TYR A 31 -3.29 -1.61 -7.39
CA TYR A 31 -3.16 -2.79 -6.54
C TYR A 31 -2.72 -4.03 -7.32
N ASP A 32 -3.25 -4.24 -8.53
CA ASP A 32 -2.85 -5.34 -9.41
C ASP A 32 -1.36 -5.24 -9.76
N LYS A 33 -0.90 -4.02 -10.09
CA LYS A 33 0.51 -3.79 -10.42
C LYS A 33 1.44 -4.00 -9.22
N ILE A 34 1.03 -3.55 -8.03
CA ILE A 34 1.76 -3.80 -6.79
C ILE A 34 1.87 -5.30 -6.54
N SER A 35 0.77 -6.04 -6.65
CA SER A 35 0.76 -7.50 -6.45
C SER A 35 1.72 -8.20 -7.41
N SER A 36 1.67 -7.85 -8.70
CA SER A 36 2.56 -8.41 -9.72
C SER A 36 4.04 -8.13 -9.40
N HIS A 37 4.38 -6.90 -8.98
CA HIS A 37 5.75 -6.55 -8.62
C HIS A 37 6.24 -7.26 -7.34
N LEU A 38 5.36 -7.56 -6.38
CA LEU A 38 5.70 -8.36 -5.21
C LEU A 38 5.98 -9.83 -5.56
N GLU A 39 5.38 -10.36 -6.63
CA GLU A 39 5.62 -11.73 -7.06
C GLU A 39 6.88 -11.87 -7.92
N SER A 40 7.29 -10.79 -8.59
CA SER A 40 8.47 -10.74 -9.46
C SER A 40 9.76 -11.20 -8.79
N SER A 41 10.65 -11.83 -9.57
CA SER A 41 12.01 -12.15 -9.13
C SER A 41 12.94 -10.94 -9.10
N ASP A 42 12.56 -9.81 -9.70
CA ASP A 42 13.37 -8.59 -9.69
C ASP A 42 13.30 -7.87 -8.34
N VAL A 43 14.44 -7.77 -7.66
CA VAL A 43 14.57 -7.08 -6.37
C VAL A 43 14.13 -5.61 -6.45
N ALA A 44 14.40 -4.91 -7.56
CA ALA A 44 14.03 -3.51 -7.72
C ALA A 44 12.50 -3.32 -7.77
N GLU A 45 11.79 -4.21 -8.46
CA GLU A 45 10.32 -4.19 -8.53
C GLU A 45 9.71 -4.45 -7.15
N ASN A 46 10.23 -5.44 -6.42
CA ASN A 46 9.80 -5.74 -5.05
C ASN A 46 10.00 -4.54 -4.12
N LEU A 47 11.18 -3.92 -4.15
CA LEU A 47 11.47 -2.73 -3.33
C LEU A 47 10.58 -1.54 -3.72
N GLY A 48 10.27 -1.37 -5.01
CA GLY A 48 9.34 -0.36 -5.50
C GLY A 48 7.92 -0.59 -4.97
N ALA A 49 7.43 -1.83 -5.03
CA ALA A 49 6.10 -2.21 -4.52
C ALA A 49 5.99 -2.00 -3.01
N LEU A 50 7.01 -2.39 -2.24
CA LEU A 50 7.04 -2.17 -0.78
C LEU A 50 6.97 -0.69 -0.42
N ARG A 51 7.68 0.18 -1.15
CA ARG A 51 7.60 1.64 -0.95
C ARG A 51 6.23 2.20 -1.32
N ALA A 52 5.63 1.72 -2.40
CA ALA A 52 4.28 2.13 -2.78
C ALA A 52 3.25 1.74 -1.71
N ILE A 53 3.37 0.54 -1.13
CA ILE A 53 2.51 0.11 -0.01
C ILE A 53 2.72 1.01 1.21
N ASP A 54 3.97 1.32 1.57
CA ASP A 54 4.28 2.19 2.71
C ASP A 54 3.57 3.55 2.59
N GLU A 55 3.61 4.16 1.42
CA GLU A 55 2.92 5.43 1.15
C GLU A 55 1.39 5.29 1.15
N LEU A 56 0.87 4.18 0.61
CA LEU A 56 -0.58 3.94 0.56
C LEU A 56 -1.22 3.73 1.95
N ILE A 57 -0.44 3.35 2.95
CA ILE A 57 -0.90 3.29 4.35
C ILE A 57 -1.33 4.68 4.84
N ASP A 58 -0.60 5.73 4.45
CA ASP A 58 -0.84 7.12 4.89
C ASP A 58 -1.86 7.87 4.02
N VAL A 59 -2.37 7.25 2.95
CA VAL A 59 -3.36 7.86 2.08
C VAL A 59 -4.75 7.67 2.66
N ALA A 60 -5.34 8.75 3.17
CA ALA A 60 -6.67 8.76 3.79
C ALA A 60 -7.84 8.62 2.79
N VAL A 61 -7.56 8.66 1.48
CA VAL A 61 -8.60 8.59 0.44
C VAL A 61 -8.86 7.14 0.02
N GLY A 62 -10.13 6.74 -0.01
CA GLY A 62 -10.57 5.37 -0.28
C GLY A 62 -10.96 4.59 0.98
N GLU A 63 -11.24 3.30 0.83
CA GLU A 63 -11.70 2.44 1.93
C GLU A 63 -10.56 2.05 2.89
N ASN A 64 -10.60 2.54 4.12
CA ASN A 64 -9.56 2.29 5.12
C ASN A 64 -9.59 0.84 5.65
N GLY A 65 -10.78 0.27 5.89
CA GLY A 65 -10.91 -1.11 6.38
C GLY A 65 -10.35 -2.17 5.42
N SER A 66 -10.57 -2.02 4.11
CA SER A 66 -10.12 -2.99 3.10
C SER A 66 -8.60 -2.93 2.84
N LYS A 67 -7.98 -1.76 3.01
CA LYS A 67 -6.52 -1.56 2.89
C LYS A 67 -5.74 -2.36 3.92
N VAL A 68 -6.14 -2.34 5.20
CA VAL A 68 -5.41 -3.02 6.27
C VAL A 68 -5.33 -4.53 6.02
N SER A 69 -6.47 -5.14 5.68
CA SER A 69 -6.54 -6.57 5.37
C SER A 69 -5.69 -6.92 4.15
N ARG A 70 -5.78 -6.12 3.07
CA ARG A 70 -5.04 -6.33 1.83
C ARG A 70 -3.52 -6.24 2.04
N PHE A 71 -3.04 -5.18 2.67
CA PHE A 71 -1.61 -5.01 2.91
C PHE A 71 -1.06 -6.04 3.89
N SER A 72 -1.86 -6.49 4.85
CA SER A 72 -1.49 -7.61 5.73
C SER A 72 -1.28 -8.90 4.93
N SER A 73 -2.15 -9.18 3.95
CA SER A 73 -1.99 -10.33 3.05
C SER A 73 -0.73 -10.21 2.18
N TYR A 74 -0.44 -9.03 1.63
CA TYR A 74 0.77 -8.81 0.85
C TYR A 74 2.05 -9.02 1.67
N MET A 75 2.09 -8.48 2.89
CA MET A 75 3.26 -8.66 3.76
C MET A 75 3.47 -10.14 4.10
N ARG A 76 2.39 -10.88 4.39
CA ARG A 76 2.47 -12.34 4.59
C ARG A 76 3.13 -13.03 3.38
N THR A 77 2.63 -12.78 2.17
CA THR A 77 3.19 -13.36 0.94
C THR A 77 4.68 -13.03 0.77
N VAL A 78 5.08 -11.78 1.04
CA VAL A 78 6.49 -11.37 0.92
C VAL A 78 7.37 -12.14 1.91
N PHE A 79 6.97 -12.24 3.19
CA PHE A 79 7.73 -12.97 4.20
C PHE A 79 7.79 -14.48 3.93
N GLU A 80 6.74 -15.05 3.33
CA GLU A 80 6.72 -16.47 2.96
C GLU A 80 7.61 -16.74 1.74
N ALA A 81 7.57 -15.89 0.71
CA ALA A 81 8.17 -16.15 -0.59
C ALA A 81 9.60 -15.60 -0.77
N LYS A 82 9.94 -14.46 -0.16
CA LYS A 82 11.21 -13.77 -0.42
C LYS A 82 12.28 -14.14 0.60
N ARG A 83 13.53 -14.16 0.16
CA ARG A 83 14.70 -14.46 1.00
C ARG A 83 15.79 -13.38 0.93
N ASP A 84 15.62 -12.40 0.06
CA ASP A 84 16.53 -11.27 -0.08
C ASP A 84 16.48 -10.38 1.18
N PRO A 85 17.63 -10.09 1.82
CA PRO A 85 17.66 -9.30 3.05
C PRO A 85 17.10 -7.88 2.89
N ASP A 86 17.36 -7.21 1.76
CA ASP A 86 16.91 -5.84 1.54
C ASP A 86 15.39 -5.79 1.40
N ILE A 87 14.80 -6.76 0.70
CA ILE A 87 13.34 -6.93 0.62
C ILE A 87 12.76 -7.14 2.02
N LEU A 88 13.32 -8.06 2.80
CA LEU A 88 12.80 -8.40 4.14
C LEU A 88 12.91 -7.24 5.13
N VAL A 89 14.00 -6.46 5.07
CA VAL A 89 14.16 -5.25 5.89
C VAL A 89 13.10 -4.21 5.53
N HIS A 90 12.85 -3.96 4.24
CA HIS A 90 11.80 -3.02 3.82
C HIS A 90 10.41 -3.54 4.21
N ALA A 91 10.10 -4.81 3.96
CA ALA A 91 8.83 -5.41 4.34
C ALA A 91 8.56 -5.33 5.85
N SER A 92 9.60 -5.48 6.68
CA SER A 92 9.47 -5.34 8.14
C SER A 92 9.12 -3.91 8.58
N ARG A 93 9.63 -2.91 7.88
CA ARG A 93 9.31 -1.49 8.14
C ARG A 93 7.86 -1.19 7.76
N VAL A 94 7.45 -1.65 6.57
CA VAL A 94 6.06 -1.53 6.07
C VAL A 94 5.10 -2.22 7.04
N LEU A 95 5.40 -3.45 7.48
CA LEU A 95 4.57 -4.17 8.43
C LEU A 95 4.46 -3.44 9.78
N GLY A 96 5.58 -2.90 10.28
CA GLY A 96 5.58 -2.08 11.50
C GLY A 96 4.75 -0.81 11.36
N HIS A 97 4.78 -0.18 10.19
CA HIS A 97 3.95 0.98 9.88
C HIS A 97 2.47 0.61 9.84
N LEU A 98 2.12 -0.44 9.10
CA LEU A 98 0.77 -0.99 9.00
C LEU A 98 0.19 -1.34 10.37
N ALA A 99 0.99 -1.92 11.27
CA ALA A 99 0.54 -2.25 12.62
C ALA A 99 0.18 -1.01 13.45
N ARG A 100 0.92 0.10 13.29
CA ARG A 100 0.62 1.37 13.98
C ARG A 100 -0.59 2.08 13.38
N ALA A 101 -0.67 2.14 12.05
CA ALA A 101 -1.77 2.77 11.34
C ALA A 101 -3.07 1.98 11.48
N GLY A 102 -3.00 0.65 11.46
CA GLY A 102 -4.15 -0.25 11.53
C GLY A 102 -5.01 -0.05 12.77
N GLY A 103 -4.42 0.29 13.92
CA GLY A 103 -5.19 0.61 15.13
C GLY A 103 -6.00 1.91 15.01
N ALA A 104 -5.50 2.91 14.27
CA ALA A 104 -6.24 4.14 14.00
C ALA A 104 -7.30 3.95 12.88
N MET A 105 -6.96 3.16 11.86
CA MET A 105 -7.85 2.87 10.72
C MET A 105 -9.06 2.02 11.13
N THR A 106 -8.89 1.03 12.01
CA THR A 106 -10.00 0.23 12.53
C THR A 106 -10.88 1.03 13.50
N ALA A 107 -10.34 2.04 14.18
CA ALA A 107 -11.12 2.95 15.01
C ALA A 107 -11.98 3.92 14.18
N ASP A 108 -11.43 4.52 13.11
CA ASP A 108 -12.16 5.43 12.19
C ASP A 108 -13.32 4.71 11.48
N GLU A 109 -13.18 3.41 11.16
CA GLU A 109 -14.27 2.61 10.59
C GLU A 109 -15.42 2.38 11.58
N VAL A 110 -15.12 2.19 12.88
CA VAL A 110 -16.14 1.96 13.92
C VAL A 110 -16.87 3.25 14.29
N GLU A 111 -16.21 4.41 14.22
CA GLU A 111 -16.84 5.70 14.51
C GLU A 111 -17.74 6.21 13.37
N ARG A 112 -17.57 5.68 12.15
CA ARG A 112 -18.41 5.99 10.98
C ARG A 112 -19.61 5.08 10.79
N GLN A 113 -19.78 4.05 11.63
CA GLN A 113 -20.98 3.16 11.67
C GLN A 113 -21.99 3.61 12.72
#